data_AF-A0A7X9GYG6-F1
#
_entry.id   AF-A0A7X9GYG6-F1
#
_cell.length_a   1.000
_cell.length_b   1.000
_cell.length_c   1.000
_cell.angle_alpha   90.00
_cell.angle_beta   90.00
_cell.angle_gamma   90.00
#
_symmetry.space_group_name_H-M   'P 1'
#
loop_
_entity.id
_entity.type
_entity.pdbx_description
1 polymer ?
#
loop_
_entity_poly.entity_id
_entity_poly.type
_entity_poly.pdbx_seq_one_letter_code
_entity_poly.pdbx_strand_id
1 'polypeptide(L)' 'ILDGVIQDAAFELNSVSPDEIESIEVLKGNSAVKLYGEKGKNGVIQIHRKKKVE' A
#
# COMPACT_ATOMS: atom_id res chain seq x y z
N ILE A 1 -0.48 -0.75 2.60
CA ILE A 1 0.90 -1.29 2.51
C ILE A 1 1.76 -0.18 1.96
N LEU A 2 2.82 0.17 2.67
CA LEU A 2 3.73 1.24 2.27
C LEU A 2 5.10 0.62 2.01
N ASP A 3 5.57 0.70 0.77
CA ASP A 3 6.84 0.11 0.30
C ASP A 3 7.04 -1.36 0.71
N GLY A 4 5.97 -2.17 0.59
CA GLY A 4 6.00 -3.59 0.94
C GLY A 4 5.79 -3.90 2.43
N VAL A 5 5.72 -2.88 3.30
CA VAL A 5 5.42 -3.07 4.73
C VAL A 5 3.92 -2.97 4.98
N ILE A 6 3.35 -3.98 5.63
CA ILE A 6 1.95 -3.95 6.09
C ILE A 6 1.85 -2.96 7.23
N GLN A 7 1.04 -1.93 7.03
CA GLN A 7 0.77 -0.90 8.02
C GLN A 7 -0.48 -1.27 8.82
N ASP A 8 -0.53 -0.84 10.07
CA ASP A 8 -1.70 -1.04 10.95
C ASP A 8 -2.88 -0.15 10.55
N ALA A 9 -4.07 -0.47 11.06
CA ALA A 9 -5.27 0.34 10.82
C ALA A 9 -5.15 1.78 11.34
N ALA A 10 -4.25 2.03 12.30
CA ALA A 10 -3.92 3.35 12.81
C ALA A 10 -2.97 4.16 11.91
N PHE A 11 -2.52 3.58 10.78
CA PHE A 11 -1.64 4.28 9.85
C PHE A 11 -2.38 5.43 9.17
N GLU A 12 -1.94 6.64 9.47
CA GLU A 12 -2.48 7.84 8.84
C GLU A 12 -1.85 8.03 7.47
N LEU A 13 -2.62 7.72 6.42
CA LEU A 13 -2.26 8.03 5.03
C LEU A 13 -1.95 9.52 4.81
N ASN A 14 -2.54 10.40 5.62
CA ASN A 14 -2.30 11.85 5.57
C ASN A 14 -0.86 12.24 5.97
N SER A 15 -0.13 11.35 6.64
CA SER A 15 1.28 11.58 6.99
C SER A 15 2.22 11.41 5.80
N VAL A 16 1.76 10.77 4.72
CA VAL A 16 2.54 10.57 3.50
C VAL A 16 2.25 11.73 2.54
N SER A 17 3.30 12.46 2.16
CA SER A 17 3.15 13.55 1.20
C SER A 17 2.76 12.99 -0.18
N PRO A 18 1.73 13.56 -0.85
CA PRO A 18 1.36 13.15 -2.21
C PRO A 18 2.51 13.27 -3.21
N ASP A 19 3.41 14.22 -3.01
CA ASP A 19 4.57 14.44 -3.90
C ASP A 19 5.56 13.28 -3.85
N GLU A 20 5.63 12.57 -2.72
CA GLU A 20 6.49 11.42 -2.51
C GLU A 20 5.87 10.13 -3.04
N ILE A 21 4.60 10.12 -3.46
CA ILE A 21 3.96 8.91 -4.00
C ILE A 21 4.37 8.73 -5.47
N GLU A 22 4.97 7.58 -5.78
CA GLU A 22 5.32 7.18 -7.13
C GLU A 22 4.11 6.56 -7.83
N SER A 23 3.50 5.58 -7.16
CA SER A 23 2.36 4.85 -7.69
C SER A 23 1.50 4.29 -6.56
N ILE A 24 0.22 4.12 -6.87
CA ILE A 24 -0.77 3.49 -5.98
C ILE A 24 -1.38 2.32 -6.74
N GLU A 25 -1.20 1.12 -6.20
CA GLU A 25 -1.81 -0.09 -6.74
C GLU A 25 -2.91 -0.58 -5.81
N VAL A 26 -4.10 -0.83 -6.38
CA VAL A 26 -5.25 -1.34 -5.63
C VAL A 26 -5.51 -2.77 -6.07
N LEU A 27 -5.16 -3.71 -5.20
CA LEU A 27 -5.45 -5.13 -5.39
C LEU A 27 -6.83 -5.45 -4.82
N LYS A 28 -7.68 -6.09 -5.63
CA LYS A 28 -9.05 -6.45 -5.27
C LYS A 28 -9.27 -7.96 -5.42
N GLY A 29 -10.17 -8.50 -4.60
CA GLY A 29 -10.63 -9.89 -4.68
C GLY A 29 -9.49 -10.91 -4.49
N ASN A 30 -9.48 -11.94 -5.34
CA ASN A 30 -8.55 -13.07 -5.21
C ASN A 30 -7.07 -12.67 -5.31
N SER A 31 -6.72 -11.65 -6.08
CA SER A 31 -5.32 -11.21 -6.22
C SER A 31 -4.76 -10.68 -4.91
N ALA A 32 -5.57 -9.95 -4.14
CA ALA A 32 -5.19 -9.43 -2.82
C ALA A 32 -5.04 -10.56 -1.79
N VAL A 33 -5.97 -11.52 -1.78
CA VAL A 33 -5.93 -12.68 -0.86
C VAL A 33 -4.74 -13.59 -1.17
N LYS A 34 -4.41 -13.78 -2.46
CA LYS A 34 -3.27 -14.62 -2.86
C LYS A 34 -1.93 -14.09 -2.38
N LEU A 35 -1.76 -12.76 -2.32
CA LEU A 35 -0.51 -12.12 -1.88
C LEU A 35 -0.47 -11.88 -0.37
N TYR A 36 -1.58 -11.48 0.23
CA TYR A 36 -1.63 -10.98 1.62
C TYR A 36 -2.50 -11.83 2.56
N GLY A 37 -3.03 -12.96 2.09
CA GLY A 37 -3.87 -13.86 2.88
C GLY A 37 -5.20 -13.23 3.28
N GLU A 38 -5.74 -13.63 4.43
CA GLU A 38 -7.02 -13.11 4.93
C GLU A 38 -7.03 -11.60 5.14
N LYS A 39 -5.88 -10.98 5.41
CA LYS A 39 -5.76 -9.52 5.54
C LYS A 39 -6.12 -8.78 4.25
N GLY A 40 -5.95 -9.43 3.10
CA GLY A 40 -6.30 -8.88 1.79
C GLY A 40 -7.73 -9.15 1.35
N LYS A 41 -8.56 -9.82 2.16
CA LYS A 41 -9.95 -10.18 1.79
C LYS A 41 -10.83 -8.96 1.52
N ASN A 42 -10.55 -7.84 2.18
CA ASN A 42 -11.25 -6.57 2.00
C ASN A 42 -10.62 -5.69 0.90
N GLY A 43 -9.62 -6.21 0.18
CA GLY A 43 -8.80 -5.45 -0.75
C GLY A 43 -7.53 -4.92 -0.08
N VAL A 44 -6.51 -4.66 -0.89
CA VAL A 44 -5.21 -4.16 -0.45
C VAL A 44 -4.83 -2.95 -1.29
N ILE A 45 -4.41 -1.89 -0.60
CA ILE A 45 -3.83 -0.71 -1.23
C ILE A 45 -2.32 -0.77 -0.98
N GLN A 46 -1.56 -0.87 -2.06
CA GLN A 46 -0.11 -0.72 -2.06
C GLN A 46 0.25 0.68 -2.53
N ILE A 47 1.12 1.32 -1.77
CA ILE A 47 1.64 2.65 -2.08
C ILE A 47 3.15 2.50 -2.20
N HIS A 48 3.67 2.88 -3.35
CA HIS A 48 5.10 2.96 -3.61
C HIS A 48 5.52 4.41 -3.56
N ARG A 49 6.52 4.72 -2.74
CA ARG A 49 7.12 6.06 -2.70
C ARG A 49 8.19 6.21 -3.77
N LYS A 50 8.31 7.42 -4.32
CA LYS A 50 9.36 7.77 -5.28
C LYS A 50 10.70 7.56 -4.62
N LYS A 51 11.54 6.75 -5.24
CA LYS A 51 12.96 6.76 -4.86
C LYS A 51 13.50 8.14 -5.18
N LYS A 52 13.93 8.86 -4.14
CA LYS A 52 14.69 10.08 -4.32
C LYS A 52 15.98 9.68 -5.02
N VAL A 53 16.05 9.93 -6.33
CA VAL A 53 17.30 9.81 -7.09
C VAL A 53 18.13 11.02 -6.67
N GLU A 54 19.11 10.79 -5.81
CA GLU A 54 20.20 11.76 -5.55
C GLU A 54 21.08 11.94 -6.79
#